data_AF-A0A1S4DF03-F1
#
_entry.id   AF-A0A1S4DF03-F1
#
_cell.length_a   1.000
_cell.length_b   1.000
_cell.length_c   1.000
_cell.angle_alpha   90.00
_cell.angle_beta   90.00
_cell.angle_gamma   90.00
#
_symmetry.space_group_name_H-M   'P 1'
#
loop_
_entity.id
_entity.type
_entity.pdbx_description
1 polymer ?
#
loop_
_entity_poly.entity_id
_entity_poly.type
_entity_poly.pdbx_seq_one_letter_code
_entity_poly.pdbx_strand_id
1 'polypeptide(L)'
;MRPGKQNTSPEGNIRHLVYLLENAIFNLPEGQEQMSWLIDFNICSLNTNISVKTARDVIYLLHPERVAIVVLYSPPRFFEAFWKVVKYLIDAKTFAKIKFVYPNNKESTELMKIFFDAENLPREFGEKATLNYDHEEFSRLMAKKMLKLLNFGALTICHPIQMAMDAPKQQK
;
A
#
# COMPACT_ATOMS: atom_id res chain seq x y z
N MET A 1 -3.64 -0.69 2.20
CA MET A 1 -4.09 0.70 1.89
C MET A 1 -5.56 0.72 1.51
N ARG A 2 -6.28 1.82 1.77
CA ARG A 2 -7.72 1.99 1.40
C ARG A 2 -7.94 3.30 0.63
N PRO A 3 -7.89 3.30 -0.71
CA PRO A 3 -8.12 4.51 -1.51
C PRO A 3 -9.46 5.21 -1.22
N GLY A 4 -10.51 4.45 -0.88
CA GLY A 4 -11.81 5.01 -0.54
C GLY A 4 -11.89 5.79 0.79
N LYS A 5 -10.82 5.82 1.57
CA LYS A 5 -10.71 6.63 2.81
C LYS A 5 -9.79 7.84 2.63
N GLN A 6 -9.52 8.24 1.39
CA GLN A 6 -8.65 9.38 1.08
C GLN A 6 -9.33 10.72 1.42
N ASN A 7 -8.67 11.56 2.22
CA ASN A 7 -9.19 12.85 2.71
C ASN A 7 -8.24 14.04 2.47
N THR A 8 -7.14 13.85 1.72
CA THR A 8 -6.13 14.91 1.47
C THR A 8 -5.91 15.18 -0.03
N SER A 9 -5.16 16.24 -0.36
CA SER A 9 -4.81 16.63 -1.74
C SER A 9 -3.98 15.56 -2.47
N PRO A 10 -4.06 15.46 -3.81
CA PRO A 10 -3.32 14.45 -4.58
C PRO A 10 -1.82 14.38 -4.27
N GLU A 11 -1.14 15.51 -4.14
CA GLU A 11 0.28 15.59 -3.79
C GLU A 11 0.55 15.09 -2.36
N GLY A 12 -0.33 15.42 -1.41
CA GLY A 12 -0.25 14.94 -0.03
C GLY A 12 -0.36 13.42 0.04
N ASN A 13 -1.23 12.82 -0.77
CA ASN A 13 -1.41 11.38 -0.83
C ASN A 13 -0.19 10.65 -1.40
N ILE A 14 0.45 11.19 -2.45
CA ILE A 14 1.67 10.59 -3.01
C ILE A 14 2.80 10.64 -1.97
N ARG A 15 3.00 11.78 -1.29
CA ARG A 15 4.03 11.89 -0.25
C ARG A 15 3.78 10.94 0.91
N HIS A 16 2.54 10.86 1.38
CA HIS A 16 2.17 9.94 2.46
C HIS A 16 2.35 8.49 2.04
N LEU A 17 2.00 8.15 0.79
CA LEU A 17 2.27 6.83 0.23
C LEU A 17 3.77 6.51 0.29
N VAL A 18 4.61 7.34 -0.32
CA VAL A 18 6.08 7.14 -0.31
C VAL A 18 6.61 6.93 1.12
N TYR A 19 6.17 7.77 2.07
CA TYR A 19 6.54 7.62 3.47
C TYR A 19 6.16 6.26 4.07
N LEU A 20 4.95 5.77 3.79
CA LEU A 20 4.51 4.45 4.25
C LEU A 20 5.37 3.32 3.64
N LEU A 21 5.79 3.45 2.39
CA LEU A 21 6.56 2.43 1.68
C LEU A 21 7.99 2.34 2.19
N GLU A 22 8.67 3.48 2.26
CA GLU A 22 10.04 3.56 2.77
C GLU A 22 10.11 3.00 4.19
N ASN A 23 9.15 3.37 5.03
CA ASN A 23 9.08 2.83 6.37
C ASN A 23 8.76 1.33 6.39
N ALA A 24 7.90 0.82 5.49
CA ALA A 24 7.63 -0.62 5.41
C ALA A 24 8.89 -1.42 5.02
N ILE A 25 9.62 -0.97 3.99
CA ILE A 25 10.88 -1.58 3.53
C ILE A 25 11.91 -1.58 4.66
N PHE A 26 12.09 -0.43 5.33
CA PHE A 26 13.05 -0.30 6.41
C PHE A 26 12.76 -1.24 7.59
N ASN A 27 11.48 -1.56 7.82
CA ASN A 27 11.05 -2.40 8.94
C ASN A 27 10.89 -3.88 8.56
N LEU A 28 11.35 -4.29 7.38
CA LEU A 28 11.41 -5.70 7.04
C LEU A 28 12.34 -6.45 8.03
N PRO A 29 11.96 -7.66 8.48
CA PRO A 29 12.85 -8.52 9.25
C PRO A 29 14.17 -8.79 8.52
N GLU A 30 15.22 -9.08 9.28
CA GLU A 30 16.51 -9.46 8.70
C GLU A 30 16.36 -10.68 7.77
N GLY A 31 16.94 -10.60 6.57
CA GLY A 31 16.80 -11.62 5.52
C GLY A 31 15.51 -11.54 4.71
N GLN A 32 14.57 -10.65 5.04
CA GLN A 32 13.38 -10.40 4.24
C GLN A 32 13.55 -9.17 3.35
N GLU A 33 13.45 -9.37 2.04
CA GLU A 33 13.66 -8.29 1.05
C GLU A 33 12.36 -7.82 0.38
N GLN A 34 11.25 -8.55 0.60
CA GLN A 34 9.99 -8.35 -0.08
C GLN A 34 8.80 -8.23 0.87
N MET A 35 7.84 -7.40 0.50
CA MET A 35 6.59 -7.16 1.22
C MET A 35 5.35 -7.53 0.38
N SER A 36 4.29 -7.93 1.09
CA SER A 36 2.96 -8.20 0.52
C SER A 36 2.05 -6.99 0.67
N TRP A 37 1.29 -6.68 -0.36
CA TRP A 37 0.43 -5.49 -0.39
C TRP A 37 -1.03 -5.88 -0.52
N LEU A 38 -1.88 -5.29 0.32
CA LEU A 38 -3.33 -5.41 0.22
C LEU A 38 -3.93 -4.02 0.00
N ILE A 39 -4.55 -3.82 -1.17
CA ILE A 39 -5.19 -2.58 -1.58
C ILE A 39 -6.69 -2.82 -1.68
N ASP A 40 -7.45 -2.14 -0.82
CA ASP A 40 -8.89 -2.35 -0.68
C ASP A 40 -9.70 -1.23 -1.34
N PHE A 41 -10.44 -1.62 -2.38
CA PHE A 41 -11.25 -0.74 -3.22
C PHE A 41 -12.73 -0.68 -2.84
N ASN A 42 -13.19 -1.32 -1.75
CA ASN A 42 -14.62 -1.38 -1.39
C ASN A 42 -15.32 -0.02 -1.25
N ILE A 43 -14.57 1.05 -0.95
CA ILE A 43 -15.10 2.42 -0.78
C ILE A 43 -14.57 3.34 -1.91
N CYS A 44 -13.94 2.79 -2.95
CA CYS A 44 -13.47 3.57 -4.08
C CYS A 44 -14.67 4.03 -4.91
N SER A 45 -14.99 5.33 -4.87
CA SER A 45 -16.07 5.89 -5.66
C SER A 45 -15.76 5.83 -7.17
N LEU A 46 -16.78 5.77 -8.02
CA LEU A 46 -16.63 5.90 -9.48
C LEU A 46 -16.00 7.24 -9.91
N ASN A 47 -16.00 8.24 -9.01
CA ASN A 47 -15.44 9.57 -9.25
C ASN A 47 -13.94 9.67 -8.91
N THR A 48 -13.35 8.64 -8.31
CA THR A 48 -11.90 8.56 -8.07
C THR A 48 -11.20 8.16 -9.38
N ASN A 49 -10.99 9.14 -10.26
CA ASN A 49 -10.35 8.94 -11.55
C ASN A 49 -8.83 8.81 -11.36
N ILE A 50 -8.35 7.59 -11.10
CA ILE A 50 -6.92 7.29 -11.01
C ILE A 50 -6.34 7.41 -12.43
N SER A 51 -5.62 8.50 -12.68
CA SER A 51 -4.99 8.72 -13.99
C SER A 51 -3.94 7.63 -14.27
N VAL A 52 -3.72 7.30 -15.55
CA VAL A 52 -2.65 6.37 -15.98
C VAL A 52 -1.27 6.87 -15.51
N LYS A 53 -1.08 8.19 -15.42
CA LYS A 53 0.14 8.80 -14.88
C LYS A 53 0.32 8.46 -13.40
N THR A 54 -0.70 8.69 -12.58
CA THR A 54 -0.68 8.35 -11.15
C THR A 54 -0.45 6.86 -10.94
N ALA A 55 -1.08 6.01 -11.75
CA ALA A 55 -0.88 4.57 -11.72
C ALA A 55 0.57 4.18 -12.01
N ARG A 56 1.15 4.75 -13.07
CA ARG A 56 2.55 4.57 -13.43
C ARG A 56 3.47 5.02 -12.29
N ASP A 57 3.20 6.19 -11.70
CA ASP A 57 4.00 6.71 -10.59
C ASP A 57 3.93 5.77 -9.37
N VAL A 58 2.73 5.29 -9.00
CA VAL A 58 2.55 4.31 -7.92
C VAL A 58 3.25 2.98 -8.24
N ILE A 59 3.21 2.53 -9.49
CA ILE A 59 3.91 1.33 -9.96
C ILE A 59 5.44 1.49 -9.87
N TYR A 60 5.98 2.68 -10.20
CA TYR A 60 7.40 2.95 -10.04
C TYR A 60 7.81 3.00 -8.56
N LEU A 61 6.96 3.58 -7.71
CA LEU A 61 7.15 3.56 -6.25
C LEU A 61 7.04 2.16 -5.66
N LEU A 62 6.34 1.25 -6.34
CA LEU A 62 6.15 -0.12 -5.89
C LEU A 62 7.41 -0.97 -5.96
N HIS A 63 8.57 -0.48 -6.44
CA HIS A 63 9.86 -1.20 -6.42
C HIS A 63 9.70 -2.70 -6.68
N PRO A 64 9.52 -3.12 -7.95
CA PRO A 64 9.18 -4.49 -8.31
C PRO A 64 9.98 -5.62 -7.62
N GLU A 65 11.24 -5.33 -7.31
CA GLU A 65 12.17 -6.18 -6.56
C GLU A 65 11.80 -6.37 -5.09
N ARG A 66 11.15 -5.38 -4.46
CA ARG A 66 10.66 -5.33 -3.07
C ARG A 66 9.22 -5.82 -2.90
N VAL A 67 8.54 -6.19 -3.97
CA VAL A 67 7.15 -6.70 -3.92
C VAL A 67 7.17 -8.22 -4.01
N ALA A 68 6.56 -8.89 -3.03
CA ALA A 68 6.27 -10.33 -3.11
C ALA A 68 4.96 -10.55 -3.89
N ILE A 69 3.90 -9.86 -3.47
CA ILE A 69 2.55 -9.95 -4.04
C ILE A 69 1.80 -8.63 -3.85
N VAL A 70 0.93 -8.28 -4.79
CA VAL A 70 -0.04 -7.20 -4.64
C VAL A 70 -1.44 -7.75 -4.81
N VAL A 71 -2.28 -7.63 -3.80
CA VAL A 71 -3.68 -8.04 -3.82
C VAL A 71 -4.55 -6.81 -3.94
N LEU A 72 -5.30 -6.74 -5.03
CA LEU A 72 -6.32 -5.74 -5.29
C LEU A 72 -7.66 -6.35 -4.87
N TYR A 73 -8.17 -5.89 -3.73
CA TYR A 73 -9.39 -6.40 -3.11
C TYR A 73 -10.60 -5.55 -3.52
N SER A 74 -11.63 -6.22 -4.05
CA SER A 74 -12.87 -5.63 -4.52
C SER A 74 -12.70 -4.49 -5.55
N PRO A 75 -11.80 -4.61 -6.56
CA PRO A 75 -11.61 -3.54 -7.53
C PRO A 75 -12.87 -3.33 -8.39
N PRO A 76 -13.15 -2.09 -8.85
CA PRO A 76 -14.31 -1.82 -9.68
C PRO A 76 -14.28 -2.57 -11.02
N ARG A 77 -15.43 -2.88 -11.61
CA ARG A 77 -15.49 -3.64 -12.88
C ARG A 77 -14.82 -2.95 -14.08
N PHE A 78 -14.75 -1.62 -14.10
CA PHE A 78 -14.05 -0.86 -15.15
C PHE A 78 -12.52 -0.97 -15.07
N PHE A 79 -11.99 -1.58 -14.01
CA PHE A 79 -10.56 -1.74 -13.78
C PHE A 79 -9.91 -2.69 -14.80
N GLU A 80 -10.69 -3.53 -15.51
CA GLU A 80 -10.17 -4.38 -16.59
C GLU A 80 -9.54 -3.59 -17.74
N ALA A 81 -10.16 -2.47 -18.15
CA ALA A 81 -9.64 -1.63 -19.23
C ALA A 81 -8.34 -0.94 -18.80
N PHE A 82 -8.31 -0.43 -17.57
CA PHE A 82 -7.10 0.11 -16.96
C PHE A 82 -6.00 -0.94 -16.83
N TRP A 83 -6.34 -2.18 -16.48
CA TRP A 83 -5.41 -3.27 -16.30
C TRP A 83 -4.72 -3.69 -17.60
N LYS A 84 -5.43 -3.64 -18.73
CA LYS A 84 -4.83 -3.85 -20.06
C LYS A 84 -3.75 -2.82 -20.35
N VAL A 85 -3.92 -1.56 -19.94
CA VAL A 85 -2.89 -0.51 -20.12
C VAL A 85 -1.71 -0.75 -19.18
N VAL A 86 -1.97 -1.05 -17.90
CA VAL A 86 -0.92 -1.37 -16.92
C VAL A 86 -0.04 -2.53 -17.36
N LYS A 87 -0.61 -3.57 -17.98
CA LYS A 87 0.14 -4.71 -18.52
C LYS A 87 1.30 -4.32 -19.45
N TYR A 88 1.17 -3.22 -20.19
CA TYR A 88 2.24 -2.73 -21.08
C TYR A 88 3.27 -1.85 -20.38
N LEU A 89 2.97 -1.40 -19.15
CA LEU A 89 3.84 -0.53 -18.36
C LEU A 89 4.75 -1.28 -17.40
N ILE A 90 4.45 -2.55 -17.09
CA ILE A 90 5.23 -3.39 -16.18
C ILE A 90 5.67 -4.68 -16.87
N ASP A 91 6.81 -5.22 -16.46
CA ASP A 91 7.29 -6.50 -16.97
C ASP A 91 6.40 -7.66 -16.52
N ALA A 92 6.46 -8.76 -17.25
CA ALA A 92 5.61 -9.92 -17.01
C ALA A 92 5.79 -10.56 -15.62
N LYS A 93 7.01 -10.51 -15.05
CA LYS A 93 7.26 -11.08 -13.70
C LYS A 93 6.54 -10.24 -12.65
N THR A 94 6.63 -8.92 -12.75
CA THR A 94 5.93 -7.98 -11.85
C THR A 94 4.42 -8.08 -12.01
N PHE A 95 3.93 -8.17 -13.25
CA PHE A 95 2.51 -8.36 -13.53
C PHE A 95 1.95 -9.64 -12.87
N ALA A 96 2.71 -10.74 -12.89
CA ALA A 96 2.29 -12.02 -12.30
C ALA A 96 2.11 -11.96 -10.76
N LYS A 97 2.77 -11.01 -10.09
CA LYS A 97 2.65 -10.78 -8.64
C LYS A 97 1.33 -10.10 -8.26
N ILE A 98 0.56 -9.61 -9.22
CA ILE A 98 -0.65 -8.84 -8.95
C ILE A 98 -1.88 -9.75 -9.05
N LYS A 99 -2.66 -9.83 -7.98
CA LYS A 99 -3.82 -10.70 -7.82
C LYS A 99 -5.07 -9.88 -7.56
N PHE A 100 -6.16 -10.32 -8.16
CA PHE A 100 -7.48 -9.72 -8.00
C PHE A 100 -8.29 -10.60 -7.06
N VAL A 101 -8.86 -10.00 -6.02
CA VAL A 101 -9.73 -10.69 -5.08
C VAL A 101 -11.09 -10.03 -5.10
N TYR A 102 -12.13 -10.82 -5.38
CA TYR A 102 -13.51 -10.38 -5.35
C TYR A 102 -14.22 -11.10 -4.20
N PRO A 103 -14.78 -10.37 -3.21
CA PRO A 103 -15.38 -10.98 -2.02
C PRO A 103 -16.47 -12.01 -2.33
N ASN A 104 -17.19 -11.83 -3.46
CA ASN A 104 -18.28 -12.70 -3.89
C ASN A 104 -17.81 -13.91 -4.74
N ASN A 105 -16.49 -14.08 -4.93
CA ASN A 105 -15.91 -15.19 -5.69
C ASN A 105 -15.00 -16.03 -4.77
N LYS A 106 -15.46 -17.24 -4.46
CA LYS A 106 -14.79 -18.19 -3.55
C LYS A 106 -13.34 -18.51 -3.95
N GLU A 107 -13.09 -18.73 -5.24
CA GLU A 107 -11.75 -19.04 -5.76
C GLU A 107 -10.79 -17.87 -5.47
N SER A 108 -11.23 -16.65 -5.75
CA SER A 108 -10.41 -15.47 -5.51
C SER A 108 -10.20 -15.19 -4.01
N THR A 109 -11.17 -15.50 -3.15
CA THR A 109 -11.01 -15.36 -1.69
C THR A 109 -10.06 -16.39 -1.09
N GLU A 110 -9.82 -17.53 -1.76
CA GLU A 110 -8.82 -18.50 -1.30
C GLU A 110 -7.39 -17.94 -1.40
N LEU A 111 -7.14 -17.08 -2.41
CA LEU A 111 -5.86 -16.37 -2.52
C LEU A 111 -5.57 -15.50 -1.29
N MET A 112 -6.58 -14.91 -0.66
CA MET A 112 -6.37 -14.15 0.58
C MET A 112 -5.84 -15.04 1.70
N LYS A 113 -6.29 -16.28 1.81
CA LYS A 113 -5.84 -17.22 2.84
C LYS A 113 -4.44 -17.76 2.56
N ILE A 114 -4.07 -17.89 1.28
CA ILE A 114 -2.75 -18.36 0.87
C ILE A 114 -1.67 -17.31 1.19
N PHE A 115 -1.97 -16.02 0.97
CA PHE A 115 -0.97 -14.96 1.09
C PHE A 115 -1.01 -14.20 2.42
N PHE A 116 -2.08 -14.32 3.21
CA PHE A 116 -2.24 -13.58 4.45
C PHE A 116 -2.81 -14.46 5.57
N ASP A 117 -2.21 -14.36 6.75
CA ASP A 117 -2.75 -14.96 7.96
C ASP A 117 -4.04 -14.26 8.38
N ALA A 118 -5.12 -15.03 8.51
CA ALA A 118 -6.45 -14.49 8.82
C ALA A 118 -6.50 -13.70 10.14
N GLU A 119 -5.63 -14.02 11.10
CA GLU A 119 -5.52 -13.34 12.39
C GLU A 119 -4.88 -11.95 12.28
N ASN A 120 -4.01 -11.76 11.29
CA ASN A 120 -3.28 -10.51 11.04
C ASN A 120 -4.01 -9.58 10.07
N LEU A 121 -5.16 -10.00 9.54
CA LEU A 121 -5.99 -9.17 8.69
C LEU A 121 -6.94 -8.30 9.54
N PRO A 122 -7.29 -7.10 9.06
CA PRO A 122 -8.42 -6.35 9.60
C PRO A 122 -9.73 -7.13 9.48
N ARG A 123 -10.65 -6.95 10.44
CA ARG A 123 -11.95 -7.66 10.51
C ARG A 123 -12.76 -7.65 9.21
N GLU A 124 -12.58 -6.59 8.43
CA GLU A 124 -13.24 -6.39 7.14
C GLU A 124 -12.78 -7.36 6.03
N PHE A 125 -11.65 -8.06 6.19
CA PHE A 125 -11.10 -8.97 5.18
C PHE A 125 -11.18 -10.46 5.54
N GLY A 126 -11.62 -10.81 6.75
CA GLY A 126 -11.65 -12.20 7.19
C GLY A 126 -12.60 -12.44 8.36
N GLU A 127 -13.26 -13.60 8.36
CA GLU A 127 -14.27 -13.97 9.38
C GLU A 127 -13.68 -14.09 10.79
N LYS A 128 -12.39 -14.42 10.92
CA LYS A 128 -11.67 -14.60 12.20
C LYS A 128 -10.81 -13.40 12.62
N ALA A 129 -10.81 -12.32 11.83
CA ALA A 129 -9.92 -11.20 12.05
C ALA A 129 -10.32 -10.35 13.28
N THR A 130 -9.33 -10.02 14.13
CA THR A 130 -9.52 -9.27 15.38
C THR A 130 -8.91 -7.87 15.35
N LEU A 131 -8.13 -7.55 14.31
CA LEU A 131 -7.38 -6.30 14.23
C LEU A 131 -8.29 -5.11 13.90
N ASN A 132 -8.35 -4.15 14.82
CA ASN A 132 -8.93 -2.82 14.59
C ASN A 132 -7.81 -1.81 14.38
N TYR A 133 -7.93 -0.99 13.33
CA TYR A 133 -6.94 0.04 13.05
C TYR A 133 -7.07 1.21 14.03
N ASP A 134 -6.01 1.47 14.81
CA ASP A 134 -5.86 2.65 15.65
C ASP A 134 -4.85 3.60 15.01
N HIS A 135 -5.32 4.78 14.62
CA HIS A 135 -4.50 5.77 13.93
C HIS A 135 -3.46 6.43 14.84
N GLU A 136 -3.79 6.66 16.11
CA GLU A 136 -2.89 7.32 17.05
C GLU A 136 -1.75 6.39 17.42
N GLU A 137 -2.06 5.13 17.74
CA GLU A 137 -1.05 4.14 18.06
C GLU A 137 -0.15 3.84 16.85
N PHE A 138 -0.73 3.70 15.66
CA PHE A 138 0.02 3.57 14.42
C PHE A 138 1.00 4.73 14.22
N SER A 139 0.50 5.97 14.31
CA SER A 139 1.32 7.17 14.11
C SER A 139 2.43 7.31 15.15
N ARG A 140 2.15 6.96 16.40
CA ARG A 140 3.14 6.95 17.49
C ARG A 140 4.26 5.95 17.24
N LEU A 141 3.92 4.72 16.83
CA LEU A 141 4.91 3.69 16.52
C LEU A 141 5.77 4.08 15.31
N MET A 142 5.17 4.66 14.29
CA MET A 142 5.86 5.19 13.11
C MET A 142 6.86 6.29 13.51
N ALA A 143 6.43 7.28 14.30
CA ALA A 143 7.29 8.37 14.76
C ALA A 143 8.44 7.86 15.66
N LYS A 144 8.17 6.93 16.57
CA LYS A 144 9.20 6.33 17.43
C LYS A 144 10.26 5.59 16.62
N LYS A 145 9.87 4.89 15.55
CA LYS A 145 10.80 4.21 14.64
C LYS A 145 11.61 5.21 13.81
N MET A 146 10.99 6.30 13.37
CA MET A 146 11.67 7.40 12.67
C MET A 146 12.73 8.11 13.55
N LEU A 147 12.47 8.28 14.84
CA LEU A 147 13.46 8.83 15.79
C LEU A 147 14.64 7.89 15.97
N LYS A 148 14.42 6.57 16.01
CA LYS A 148 15.52 5.59 16.02
C LYS A 148 16.37 5.72 14.75
N LEU A 149 15.73 5.83 13.59
CA LEU A 149 16.39 6.03 12.28
C LEU A 149 17.32 7.23 12.26
N LEU A 150 16.84 8.37 12.76
CA LEU A 150 17.62 9.61 12.88
C LEU A 150 18.85 9.41 13.78
N ASN A 151 18.69 8.69 14.90
CA ASN A 151 19.78 8.43 15.85
C ASN A 151 20.85 7.46 15.32
N PHE A 152 20.51 6.58 14.36
CA PHE A 152 21.47 5.65 13.75
C PHE A 152 22.21 6.23 12.53
N GLY A 153 21.99 7.50 12.19
CA GLY A 153 22.69 8.15 11.06
C GLY A 153 22.34 7.58 9.68
N ALA A 154 21.29 6.77 9.57
CA ALA A 154 20.87 6.10 8.32
C ALA A 154 20.18 7.06 7.31
N LEU A 155 20.20 8.36 7.58
CA LEU A 155 19.41 9.36 6.82
C LEU A 155 19.94 9.65 5.42
N THR A 156 21.18 9.25 5.09
CA THR A 156 21.78 9.50 3.78
C THR A 156 21.05 8.80 2.63
N ILE A 157 20.15 7.84 2.94
CA ILE A 157 19.39 7.05 1.95
C ILE A 157 17.93 7.55 1.79
N CYS A 158 17.45 8.48 2.63
CA CYS A 158 16.02 8.84 2.69
C CYS A 158 15.75 10.34 2.41
N HIS A 159 16.10 10.82 1.22
CA HIS A 159 15.78 12.17 0.76
C HIS A 159 14.26 12.52 0.78
N PRO A 160 13.31 11.59 0.49
CA PRO A 160 11.88 11.88 0.51
C PRO A 160 11.29 12.05 1.93
N ILE A 161 11.88 11.41 2.94
CA ILE A 161 11.39 11.47 4.33
C ILE A 161 11.67 12.84 4.95
N GLN A 162 12.84 13.42 4.67
CA GLN A 162 13.16 14.79 5.09
C GLN A 162 12.15 15.80 4.51
N MET A 163 11.80 15.66 3.23
CA MET A 163 10.78 16.50 2.57
C MET A 163 9.36 16.33 3.14
N ALA A 164 9.04 15.16 3.71
CA ALA A 164 7.76 14.91 4.38
C ALA A 164 7.72 15.50 5.80
N MET A 165 8.87 15.55 6.48
CA MET A 165 9.01 16.17 7.81
C MET A 165 9.00 17.69 7.77
N ASP A 166 9.51 18.30 6.69
CA ASP A 166 9.54 19.75 6.50
C ASP A 166 8.18 20.31 6.03
N ALA A 167 7.20 19.44 5.79
CA ALA A 167 5.84 19.85 5.45
C ALA A 167 5.11 20.41 6.69
N PRO A 168 4.44 21.57 6.58
CA PRO A 168 3.72 22.16 7.70
C PRO A 168 2.69 21.17 8.24
N LYS A 169 2.67 20.98 9.57
CA LYS A 169 1.64 20.22 10.28
C LYS A 169 0.28 20.86 9.98
N GLN A 170 -0.48 20.27 9.06
CA GLN A 170 -1.84 20.71 8.77
C GLN A 170 -2.74 20.21 9.89
N GLN A 171 -3.28 21.14 10.65
CA GLN A 171 -4.20 20.92 11.77
C GLN A 171 -5.58 20.45 11.27
N LYS A 172 -6.04 19.37 11.92
CA LYS A 172 -7.42 18.90 12.10
C LYS A 172 -8.14 18.23 10.92
#